data_AF-A0A1S1TDU7-F1
#
_entry.id   AF-A0A1S1TDU7-F1
#
_cell.length_a   1.000
_cell.length_b   1.000
_cell.length_c   1.000
_cell.angle_alpha   90.00
_cell.angle_beta   90.00
_cell.angle_gamma   90.00
#
_symmetry.space_group_name_H-M   'P 1'
#
loop_
_entity.id
_entity.type
_entity.pdbx_description
1 polymer ?
#
loop_
_entity_poly.entity_id
_entity_poly.type
_entity_poly.pdbx_seq_one_letter_code
_entity_poly.pdbx_strand_id
1 'polypeptide(L)' 'MHEWSRVEGERRIREVLDNAKAGNPQTIRDVDGSFEIRFVSISEKERAGEFLARGGPNNQ' A
#
# COMPACT_ATOMS: atom_id res chain seq x y z
N MET A 1 4.92 2.84 7.70
CA MET A 1 4.95 3.84 6.61
C MET A 1 6.39 3.86 6.11
N HIS A 2 6.63 3.60 4.83
CA HIS A 2 7.97 3.57 4.27
C HIS A 2 8.16 4.80 3.38
N GLU A 3 9.20 5.58 3.67
CA GLU A 3 9.52 6.83 3.00
C GLU A 3 10.74 6.61 2.10
N TRP A 4 10.58 6.90 0.81
CA TRP A 4 11.60 6.76 -0.21
C TRP A 4 12.07 8.14 -0.64
N SER A 5 13.35 8.27 -0.99
CA SER A 5 13.81 9.45 -1.72
C SER A 5 13.47 9.32 -3.20
N ARG A 6 13.26 10.42 -3.92
CA ARG A 6 12.96 10.44 -5.37
C ARG A 6 13.81 9.46 -6.19
N VAL A 7 15.13 9.52 -6.02
CA VAL A 7 16.10 8.67 -6.73
C VAL A 7 15.92 7.19 -6.40
N GLU A 8 15.62 6.86 -5.14
CA GLU A 8 15.38 5.48 -4.72
C GLU A 8 14.04 4.96 -5.21
N GLY A 9 13.00 5.79 -5.12
CA GLY A 9 11.67 5.47 -5.61
C GLY A 9 11.64 5.28 -7.12
N GLU A 10 12.34 6.11 -7.90
CA GLU A 10 12.47 5.96 -9.35
C GLU A 10 13.28 4.71 -9.71
N ARG A 11 14.42 4.48 -9.04
CA ARG A 11 15.28 3.32 -9.31
C ARG A 11 14.64 2.00 -8.90
N ARG A 12 13.82 2.03 -7.85
CA ARG A 12 13.13 0.86 -7.28
C ARG A 12 11.61 0.97 -7.38
N ILE A 13 11.12 1.60 -8.44
CA ILE A 13 9.67 1.83 -8.60
C ILE A 13 8.86 0.53 -8.57
N ARG A 14 9.45 -0.58 -9.01
CA ARG A 14 8.86 -1.93 -8.88
C ARG A 14 8.65 -2.35 -7.43
N GLU A 15 9.62 -2.13 -6.56
CA GLU A 15 9.57 -2.46 -5.13
C GLU A 15 8.57 -1.53 -4.41
N VAL A 16 8.55 -0.25 -4.77
CA VAL A 16 7.57 0.71 -4.24
C VAL A 16 6.14 0.29 -4.60
N LEU A 17 5.90 -0.07 -5.87
CA LEU A 17 4.58 -0.53 -6.32
C LEU A 17 4.20 -1.88 -5.70
N ASP A 18 5.14 -2.80 -5.53
CA ASP A 18 4.90 -4.10 -4.90
C ASP A 18 4.55 -3.95 -3.41
N ASN A 19 5.27 -3.10 -2.68
CA ASN A 19 4.96 -2.76 -1.29
C ASN A 19 3.61 -2.03 -1.16
N ALA A 20 3.30 -1.12 -2.08
CA ALA A 20 1.99 -0.46 -2.15
C ALA A 20 0.87 -1.48 -2.40
N LYS A 21 1.11 -2.47 -3.25
CA LYS A 21 0.20 -3.57 -3.55
C LYS A 21 0.05 -4.56 -2.38
N ALA A 22 1.09 -4.74 -1.58
CA ALA A 22 1.06 -5.51 -0.34
C ALA A 22 0.24 -4.85 0.79
N GLY A 23 -0.35 -3.68 0.53
CA GLY A 23 -1.21 -2.97 1.48
C GLY A 23 -0.49 -1.92 2.31
N ASN A 24 0.80 -1.67 2.05
CA ASN A 24 1.58 -0.65 2.74
C ASN A 24 1.70 0.60 1.86
N PRO A 25 1.00 1.70 2.16
CA PRO A 25 1.17 2.95 1.41
C PRO A 25 2.64 3.39 1.47
N GLN A 26 3.21 3.69 0.30
CA GLN A 26 4.58 4.15 0.16
C GLN A 26 4.57 5.65 -0.08
N THR A 27 5.51 6.37 0.52
CA THR A 27 5.65 7.81 0.31
C THR A 27 6.99 8.07 -0.36
N ILE A 28 7.02 8.75 -1.51
CA ILE A 28 8.27 9.21 -2.13
C ILE A 28 8.40 10.71 -1.84
N ARG A 29 9.45 11.11 -1.11
CA ARG A 29 9.81 12.52 -0.95
C ARG A 29 10.59 13.03 -2.16
N ASP A 30 10.10 14.13 -2.70
CA ASP A 30 10.73 14.94 -3.73
C ASP A 30 11.27 16.24 -3.11
N VAL A 31 12.05 17.03 -3.87
CA VAL A 31 12.59 18.31 -3.41
C VAL A 31 11.47 19.34 -3.18
N ASP A 32 10.39 19.23 -3.96
CA ASP A 32 9.28 20.19 -3.94
C ASP A 32 8.03 19.65 -3.20
N GLY A 33 8.01 18.36 -2.88
CA GLY A 33 6.79 17.74 -2.34
C GLY A 33 6.93 16.27 -1.99
N SER A 34 5.82 15.57 -1.89
CA SER A 34 5.80 14.14 -1.59
C SER A 34 4.70 13.44 -2.36
N PHE A 35 5.02 12.29 -2.95
CA PHE A 35 4.09 11.42 -3.64
C PHE A 35 3.63 10.31 -2.70
N GLU A 36 2.32 10.19 -2.50
CA GLU A 36 1.75 9.04 -1.81
C GLU A 36 1.30 7.99 -2.83
N ILE A 37 1.85 6.79 -2.74
CA ILE A 37 1.56 5.67 -3.64
C ILE A 37 0.72 4.67 -2.87
N ARG A 38 -0.51 4.51 -3.34
CA ARG A 38 -1.49 3.56 -2.82
C ARG A 38 -1.98 2.68 -3.94
N PHE A 39 -1.95 1.38 -3.70
CA PHE A 39 -2.58 0.44 -4.61
C PHE A 39 -4.08 0.40 -4.34
N VAL A 40 -4.87 0.76 -5.35
CA VAL A 40 -6.33 0.64 -5.31
C VAL A 40 -6.73 -0.44 -6.31
N SER A 41 -7.18 -1.58 -5.81
CA SER A 41 -7.64 -2.70 -6.64
C SER A 41 -8.97 -2.34 -7.31
N ILE A 42 -9.01 -2.41 -8.65
CA ILE A 42 -10.18 -2.07 -9.48
C ILE A 42 -11.24 -3.19 -9.45
N SER A 43 -10.87 -4.39 -9.02
CA SER A 43 -11.81 -5.48 -8.78
C SER A 43 -12.17 -5.52 -7.31
N GLU A 44 -13.47 -5.53 -7.01
CA GLU A 44 -14.06 -5.97 -5.74
C GLU A 44 -13.73 -7.45 -5.46
N LYS A 45 -12.45 -7.84 -5.47
CA LYS A 45 -12.03 -8.95 -4.63
C LYS A 45 -11.88 -8.36 -3.25
N GLU A 46 -12.99 -8.50 -2.51
CA GLU A 46 -13.10 -8.39 -1.06
C GLU A 46 -11.75 -8.19 -0.39
N ARG A 47 -11.60 -7.01 0.19
CA ARG A 47 -10.51 -6.66 1.08
C ARG A 47 -10.17 -7.86 1.96
N ALA A 48 -8.98 -8.42 1.77
CA ALA A 48 -8.39 -9.35 2.73
C ALA A 48 -8.30 -8.73 4.15
N GLY A 49 -8.46 -7.40 4.28
CA GLY A 49 -8.63 -6.69 5.54
C GLY A 49 -10.07 -6.59 6.08
N GLU A 50 -11.14 -6.73 5.26
CA GLU A 50 -12.52 -6.82 5.76
C GLU A 50 -12.92 -8.24 6.17
N PHE A 51 -12.28 -9.26 5.58
CA PHE A 51 -12.51 -10.66 5.97
C PHE A 51 -11.88 -11.00 7.33
N LEU A 52 -10.78 -10.33 7.72
CA LEU A 52 -10.15 -10.50 9.03
C LEU A 52 -10.84 -9.67 10.14
N ALA A 53 -11.58 -8.62 9.79
CA ALA A 53 -12.35 -7.80 10.75
C ALA A 53 -13.76 -8.34 11.03
N ARG A 54 -14.25 -9.32 10.25
CA ARG A 54 -15.52 -10.03 10.48
C ARG A 54 -15.34 -11.38 11.19
N GLY A 55 -14.19 -11.64 11.81
CA GLY A 55 -13.99 -12.72 12.77
C GLY A 55 -14.61 -12.40 14.13
N GLY A 56 -15.91 -12.08 14.18
CA GLY A 56 -16.65 -12.10 15.43
C GLY A 56 -16.87 -13.57 15.84
N PRO A 57 -16.53 -13.99 17.08
CA PRO A 57 -16.78 -15.35 17.51
C PRO A 57 -18.29 -15.55 17.63
N ASN A 58 -18.92 -16.20 16.66
CA ASN A 58 -20.27 -16.71 16.85
C ASN A 58 -20.18 -18.14 17.37
N ASN A 59 -20.50 -18.22 18.65
CA ASN A 59 -20.74 -19.38 19.47
C ASN A 59 -21.87 -20.24 18.86
N GLN A 60 -21.57 -21.49 18.45
CA GLN A 60 -22.45 -22.67 18.62
C GLN A 60 -21.73 -23.97 18.24
#